data_AF-A0A5B1B420-F1
#
_entry.id   AF-A0A5B1B420-F1
#
_cell.length_a   1.000
_cell.length_b   1.000
_cell.length_c   1.000
_cell.angle_alpha   90.00
_cell.angle_beta   90.00
_cell.angle_gamma   90.00
#
_symmetry.space_group_name_H-M   'P 1'
#
loop_
_entity.id
_entity.type
_entity.pdbx_description
1 polymer ?
#
loop_
_entity_poly.entity_id
_entity_poly.type
_entity_poly.pdbx_seq_one_letter_code
_entity_poly.pdbx_strand_id
1 'polypeptide(L)'
;MKQKKLLYFLLLILAMQLAYTNSILPNTSPISRFFYRSNSYQRYSPNAYDDTATVFENSLDNSIEVLLNDSFGSTGPNPGNALQVTGVSNSGGTTLIDYNGTPNNPLDDKVLYHPPQNFTGLDIFVYTIVDAKGNTDSSLVRVLVIKKPNDQPMAVDDLVALDEDTTTTIEVLINDSFGGDGPSDT
;
A
#
# COMPACT_ATOMS: atom_id res chain seq x y z
N MET A 1 13.39 4.03 30.01
CA MET A 1 11.92 3.99 29.81
C MET A 1 11.47 3.99 28.33
N LYS A 2 12.35 3.70 27.35
CA LYS A 2 12.00 3.71 25.90
C LYS A 2 11.82 2.32 25.25
N GLN A 3 12.16 1.23 25.94
CA GLN A 3 12.12 -0.14 25.38
C GLN A 3 10.75 -0.84 25.47
N LYS A 4 9.77 -0.30 26.22
CA LYS A 4 8.44 -0.93 26.38
C LYS A 4 7.44 -0.63 25.26
N LYS A 5 7.63 0.44 24.47
CA LYS A 5 6.71 0.78 23.36
C LYS A 5 6.94 -0.10 22.12
N LEU A 6 8.18 -0.48 21.83
CA LEU A 6 8.51 -1.34 20.68
C LEU A 6 8.00 -2.77 20.87
N LEU A 7 8.07 -3.29 22.11
CA LEU A 7 7.57 -4.62 22.45
C LEU A 7 6.04 -4.72 22.37
N TYR A 8 5.31 -3.64 22.66
CA TYR A 8 3.84 -3.60 22.53
C TYR A 8 3.39 -3.57 21.06
N PHE A 9 4.16 -2.90 20.19
CA PHE A 9 3.88 -2.85 18.76
C PHE A 9 4.13 -4.20 18.08
N LEU A 10 5.18 -4.93 18.50
CA LEU A 10 5.48 -6.27 18.00
C LEU A 10 4.49 -7.33 18.50
N LEU A 11 3.98 -7.21 19.74
CA LEU A 11 2.97 -8.12 20.30
C LEU A 11 1.59 -7.97 19.62
N LEU A 12 1.25 -6.77 19.15
CA LEU A 12 -0.02 -6.51 18.48
C LEU A 12 -0.03 -7.10 17.05
N ILE A 13 1.11 -7.09 16.36
CA ILE A 13 1.26 -7.72 15.04
C ILE A 13 1.17 -9.25 15.15
N LEU A 14 1.72 -9.86 16.21
CA LEU A 14 1.64 -11.31 16.42
C LEU A 14 0.25 -11.79 16.86
N ALA A 15 -0.53 -10.96 17.55
CA ALA A 15 -1.91 -11.28 17.93
C ALA A 15 -2.89 -11.22 16.73
N MET A 16 -2.61 -10.38 15.72
CA MET A 16 -3.41 -10.34 14.48
C MET A 16 -3.17 -11.59 13.60
N GLN A 17 -1.96 -12.17 13.62
CA GLN A 17 -1.66 -13.39 12.86
C GLN A 17 -2.30 -14.66 13.46
N LEU A 18 -2.51 -14.71 14.79
CA LEU A 18 -3.08 -15.87 15.50
C LEU A 18 -4.62 -15.91 15.52
N ALA A 19 -5.29 -14.79 15.23
CA ALA A 19 -6.75 -14.74 15.15
C ALA A 19 -7.32 -15.31 13.83
N TYR A 20 -6.46 -15.58 12.83
CA TYR A 20 -6.90 -16.12 11.53
C TYR A 20 -6.99 -17.66 11.48
N THR A 21 -6.53 -18.37 12.51
CA THR A 21 -6.70 -19.82 12.62
C THR A 21 -7.48 -20.18 13.86
N ASN A 22 -8.79 -19.90 13.88
CA ASN A 22 -9.81 -20.60 14.70
C ASN A 22 -11.21 -20.00 14.46
N SER A 23 -11.81 -20.25 13.29
CA SER A 23 -13.22 -19.96 13.04
C SER A 23 -13.95 -21.18 12.48
N ILE A 24 -13.94 -22.27 13.26
CA ILE A 24 -14.95 -23.33 13.13
C ILE A 24 -15.87 -23.22 14.36
N LEU A 25 -16.93 -22.42 14.25
CA LEU A 25 -18.11 -22.58 15.11
C LEU A 25 -19.34 -22.77 14.23
N PRO A 26 -20.19 -23.77 14.52
CA PRO A 26 -21.42 -23.99 13.78
C PRO A 26 -22.45 -22.94 14.21
N ASN A 27 -22.80 -22.01 13.32
CA ASN A 27 -23.88 -21.07 13.62
C ASN A 27 -25.24 -21.76 13.40
N THR A 28 -25.83 -22.24 14.49
CA THR A 28 -27.25 -22.56 14.58
C THR A 28 -28.03 -21.34 15.07
N SER A 29 -28.85 -20.75 14.21
CA SER A 29 -30.01 -19.96 14.62
C SER A 29 -31.17 -20.11 13.62
N PRO A 30 -32.43 -20.24 14.08
CA PRO A 30 -33.54 -20.68 13.25
C PRO A 30 -34.24 -19.53 12.50
N ILE A 31 -34.37 -19.71 11.18
CA ILE A 31 -35.47 -19.33 10.28
C ILE A 31 -35.99 -17.89 10.33
N SER A 32 -35.59 -17.07 9.34
CA SER A 32 -36.55 -16.23 8.61
C SER A 32 -36.24 -16.24 7.11
N ARG A 33 -37.31 -16.34 6.34
CA ARG A 33 -37.42 -16.93 5.00
C ARG A 33 -37.05 -15.91 3.92
N PHE A 34 -35.83 -15.96 3.38
CA PHE A 34 -35.50 -15.35 2.09
C PHE A 34 -34.51 -16.25 1.33
N PHE A 35 -35.02 -16.87 0.26
CA PHE A 35 -34.37 -17.67 -0.79
C PHE A 35 -32.97 -18.26 -0.50
N TYR A 36 -32.90 -19.60 -0.49
CA TYR A 36 -31.68 -20.29 -0.91
C TYR A 36 -31.36 -19.85 -2.36
N ARG A 37 -30.55 -18.80 -2.55
CA ARG A 37 -29.72 -18.73 -3.75
C ARG A 37 -28.86 -19.98 -3.70
N SER A 38 -29.00 -20.84 -4.70
CA SER A 38 -28.20 -22.05 -4.81
C SER A 38 -26.72 -21.70 -4.65
N ASN A 39 -26.02 -22.44 -3.79
CA ASN A 39 -24.58 -22.31 -3.51
C ASN A 39 -23.68 -22.52 -4.75
N SER A 40 -24.29 -22.66 -5.93
CA SER A 40 -23.63 -22.69 -7.23
C SER A 40 -23.18 -21.31 -7.70
N TYR A 41 -23.89 -20.21 -7.37
CA TYR A 41 -23.57 -18.89 -7.92
C TYR A 41 -22.24 -18.32 -7.37
N GLN A 42 -21.98 -18.49 -6.06
CA GLN A 42 -20.75 -18.03 -5.40
C GLN A 42 -19.48 -18.78 -5.87
N ARG A 43 -19.62 -19.96 -6.49
CA ARG A 43 -18.48 -20.68 -7.09
C ARG A 43 -18.12 -20.18 -8.49
N TYR A 44 -19.00 -19.46 -9.16
CA TYR A 44 -18.79 -19.03 -10.55
C TYR A 44 -18.32 -17.58 -10.67
N SER A 45 -18.48 -16.77 -9.62
CA SER A 45 -18.13 -15.36 -9.65
C SER A 45 -16.82 -15.08 -8.93
N PRO A 46 -16.08 -14.03 -9.35
CA PRO A 46 -14.97 -13.52 -8.58
C PRO A 46 -15.40 -13.02 -7.19
N ASN A 47 -14.45 -13.01 -6.26
CA ASN A 47 -14.59 -12.51 -4.90
C ASN A 47 -13.27 -11.85 -4.50
N ALA A 48 -13.27 -10.53 -4.38
CA ALA A 48 -12.13 -9.71 -4.01
C ALA A 48 -12.18 -9.34 -2.51
N TYR A 49 -11.02 -9.27 -1.85
CA TYR A 49 -10.92 -8.97 -0.42
C TYR A 49 -10.09 -7.72 -0.15
N ASP A 50 -10.33 -7.07 0.99
CA ASP A 50 -9.60 -5.85 1.34
C ASP A 50 -8.11 -6.15 1.54
N ASP A 51 -7.26 -5.24 1.08
CA ASP A 51 -5.81 -5.32 1.20
C ASP A 51 -5.24 -4.17 2.03
N THR A 52 -4.04 -4.38 2.54
CA THR A 52 -3.30 -3.37 3.31
C THR A 52 -1.83 -3.32 2.92
N ALA A 53 -1.27 -2.12 2.89
CA ALA A 53 0.17 -1.91 2.71
C ALA A 53 0.68 -0.81 3.65
N THR A 54 1.98 -0.82 3.94
CA THR A 54 2.67 0.28 4.62
C THR A 54 3.88 0.66 3.80
N VAL A 55 4.02 1.95 3.49
CA VAL A 55 5.07 2.47 2.63
C VAL A 55 5.65 3.75 3.22
N PHE A 56 6.86 4.12 2.80
CA PHE A 56 7.46 5.37 3.23
C PHE A 56 6.97 6.56 2.40
N GLU A 57 6.90 7.75 3.00
CA GLU A 57 6.72 9.00 2.27
C GLU A 57 7.79 9.13 1.18
N ASN A 58 7.40 9.67 0.02
CA ASN A 58 8.30 9.86 -1.12
C ASN A 58 9.02 8.57 -1.57
N SER A 59 8.39 7.40 -1.38
CA SER A 59 8.86 6.13 -1.96
C SER A 59 8.35 5.98 -3.39
N LEU A 60 9.07 5.24 -4.22
CA LEU A 60 8.71 4.94 -5.60
C LEU A 60 8.40 3.45 -5.72
N ASP A 61 7.50 3.10 -6.65
CA ASP A 61 7.25 1.73 -7.10
C ASP A 61 6.97 0.72 -5.96
N ASN A 62 6.10 1.09 -5.01
CA ASN A 62 5.73 0.16 -3.94
C ASN A 62 4.82 -0.92 -4.50
N SER A 63 5.34 -2.14 -4.60
CA SER A 63 4.61 -3.32 -5.07
C SER A 63 3.64 -3.85 -4.01
N ILE A 64 2.37 -3.98 -4.35
CA ILE A 64 1.29 -4.49 -3.50
C ILE A 64 0.67 -5.73 -4.16
N GLU A 65 0.70 -6.87 -3.45
CA GLU A 65 0.19 -8.17 -3.91
C GLU A 65 -1.30 -8.33 -3.56
N VAL A 66 -2.17 -7.65 -4.31
CA VAL A 66 -3.62 -7.61 -4.04
C VAL A 66 -4.33 -8.95 -4.33
N LEU A 67 -3.76 -9.81 -5.17
CA LEU A 67 -4.42 -11.05 -5.61
C LEU A 67 -4.26 -12.25 -4.63
N LEU A 68 -3.49 -12.12 -3.55
CA LEU A 68 -3.12 -13.26 -2.69
C LEU A 68 -4.31 -13.89 -1.96
N ASN A 69 -5.29 -13.08 -1.57
CA ASN A 69 -6.49 -13.48 -0.82
C ASN A 69 -7.74 -13.54 -1.71
N ASP A 70 -7.60 -13.28 -3.01
CA ASP A 70 -8.71 -13.19 -3.95
C ASP A 70 -9.03 -14.52 -4.62
N SER A 71 -10.22 -14.59 -5.20
CA SER A 71 -10.66 -15.71 -6.02
C SER A 71 -11.31 -15.23 -7.30
N PHE A 72 -10.86 -15.75 -8.45
CA PHE A 72 -11.49 -15.54 -9.76
C PHE A 72 -12.69 -16.48 -10.01
N GLY A 73 -13.16 -17.16 -8.96
CA GLY A 73 -14.17 -18.21 -9.08
C GLY A 73 -13.67 -19.41 -9.89
N SER A 74 -14.59 -20.28 -10.28
CA SER A 74 -14.29 -21.54 -10.99
C SER A 74 -13.92 -21.36 -12.47
N THR A 75 -14.05 -20.15 -13.02
CA THR A 75 -13.70 -19.88 -14.43
C THR A 75 -12.26 -19.41 -14.59
N GLY A 76 -11.60 -19.02 -13.49
CA GLY A 76 -10.23 -18.53 -13.50
C GLY A 76 -10.12 -17.08 -13.99
N PRO A 77 -8.91 -16.51 -13.95
CA PRO A 77 -8.68 -15.12 -14.29
C PRO A 77 -8.85 -14.85 -15.79
N ASN A 78 -9.25 -13.62 -16.12
CA ASN A 78 -9.25 -13.16 -17.51
C ASN A 78 -7.80 -13.07 -18.05
N PRO A 79 -7.43 -13.78 -19.15
CA PRO A 79 -6.04 -13.86 -19.62
C PRO A 79 -5.34 -12.54 -20.01
N GLY A 80 -6.04 -11.40 -20.10
CA GLY A 80 -5.40 -10.12 -20.44
C GLY A 80 -5.98 -8.91 -19.71
N ASN A 81 -6.89 -9.12 -18.76
CA ASN A 81 -7.59 -8.04 -18.05
C ASN A 81 -8.07 -8.51 -16.68
N ALA A 82 -7.34 -9.43 -16.04
CA ALA A 82 -7.75 -10.01 -14.76
C ALA A 82 -7.75 -9.01 -13.61
N LEU A 83 -6.81 -8.05 -13.63
CA LEU A 83 -6.68 -7.02 -12.62
C LEU A 83 -6.90 -5.65 -13.27
N GLN A 84 -7.66 -4.79 -12.59
CA GLN A 84 -7.86 -3.38 -12.93
C GLN A 84 -7.69 -2.54 -11.67
N VAL A 85 -7.15 -1.33 -11.79
CA VAL A 85 -6.91 -0.44 -10.65
C VAL A 85 -7.28 1.01 -11.00
N THR A 86 -7.77 1.76 -10.01
CA THR A 86 -7.97 3.20 -10.16
C THR A 86 -6.63 3.91 -10.20
N GLY A 87 -6.24 4.45 -11.37
CA GLY A 87 -4.91 5.04 -11.60
C GLY A 87 -4.49 6.18 -10.65
N VAL A 88 -5.43 6.73 -9.87
CA VAL A 88 -5.18 7.69 -8.78
C VAL A 88 -5.94 7.26 -7.53
N SER A 89 -5.29 7.35 -6.37
CA SER A 89 -5.87 7.09 -5.05
C SER A 89 -6.63 8.30 -4.49
N ASN A 90 -7.33 8.12 -3.36
CA ASN A 90 -8.11 9.17 -2.72
C ASN A 90 -7.28 10.38 -2.29
N SER A 91 -6.02 10.19 -1.91
CA SER A 91 -5.10 11.27 -1.53
C SER A 91 -4.23 11.78 -2.68
N GLY A 92 -4.43 11.28 -3.91
CA GLY A 92 -3.72 11.75 -5.11
C GLY A 92 -2.42 11.00 -5.44
N GLY A 93 -2.15 9.86 -4.79
CA GLY A 93 -1.09 8.95 -5.19
C GLY A 93 -1.43 8.25 -6.51
N THR A 94 -0.44 7.75 -7.23
CA THR A 94 -0.67 7.03 -8.49
C THR A 94 -0.63 5.53 -8.30
N THR A 95 -1.41 4.82 -9.11
CA THR A 95 -1.34 3.36 -9.18
C THR A 95 -1.17 2.90 -10.63
N LEU A 96 -0.42 1.82 -10.80
CA LEU A 96 -0.22 1.14 -12.07
C LEU A 96 -0.26 -0.37 -11.84
N ILE A 97 -0.59 -1.13 -12.88
CA ILE A 97 -0.46 -2.59 -12.83
C ILE A 97 0.96 -2.94 -13.26
N ASP A 98 1.63 -3.77 -12.47
CA ASP A 98 2.83 -4.48 -12.87
C ASP A 98 2.45 -5.89 -13.31
N TYR A 99 2.62 -6.16 -14.61
CA TYR A 99 2.33 -7.46 -15.22
C TYR A 99 3.46 -8.49 -15.04
N ASN A 100 4.50 -8.18 -14.26
CA ASN A 100 5.65 -9.06 -13.96
C ASN A 100 6.35 -9.64 -15.22
N GLY A 101 6.15 -9.03 -16.39
CA GLY A 101 6.62 -9.54 -17.67
C GLY A 101 5.92 -10.82 -18.16
N THR A 102 4.80 -11.21 -17.55
CA THR A 102 4.09 -12.49 -17.72
C THR A 102 2.65 -12.26 -18.21
N PRO A 103 2.43 -11.76 -19.44
CA PRO A 103 1.11 -11.32 -19.93
C PRO A 103 0.05 -12.43 -20.03
N ASN A 104 0.42 -13.71 -19.88
CA ASN A 104 -0.50 -14.85 -19.89
C ASN A 104 -0.67 -15.49 -18.49
N ASN A 105 -0.04 -14.94 -17.45
CA ASN A 105 -0.14 -15.41 -16.08
C ASN A 105 -0.62 -14.28 -15.16
N PRO A 106 -1.89 -13.84 -15.28
CA PRO A 106 -2.41 -12.72 -14.48
C PRO A 106 -2.39 -12.95 -12.95
N LEU A 107 -2.07 -14.15 -12.47
CA LEU A 107 -2.04 -14.47 -11.04
C LEU A 107 -0.81 -13.92 -10.32
N ASP A 108 0.23 -13.50 -11.04
CA ASP A 108 1.41 -12.85 -10.46
C ASP A 108 1.44 -11.33 -10.68
N ASP A 109 0.38 -10.77 -11.30
CA ASP A 109 0.21 -9.34 -11.47
C ASP A 109 0.08 -8.63 -10.11
N LYS A 110 0.64 -7.42 -10.02
CA LYS A 110 0.67 -6.61 -8.80
C LYS A 110 0.20 -5.19 -9.07
N VAL A 111 -0.09 -4.45 -8.00
CA VAL A 111 -0.28 -3.00 -8.08
C VAL A 111 1.00 -2.29 -7.64
N LEU A 112 1.56 -1.46 -8.50
CA LEU A 112 2.57 -0.46 -8.12
C LEU A 112 1.85 0.78 -7.61
N TYR A 113 2.23 1.21 -6.41
CA TYR A 113 1.71 2.41 -5.78
C TYR A 113 2.83 3.43 -5.52
N HIS A 114 2.58 4.67 -5.89
CA HIS A 114 3.42 5.82 -5.58
C HIS A 114 2.63 6.82 -4.71
N PRO A 115 3.04 7.07 -3.45
CA PRO A 115 2.40 8.07 -2.60
C PRO A 115 2.46 9.47 -3.21
N PRO A 116 1.51 10.36 -2.86
CA PRO A 116 1.66 11.77 -3.16
C PRO A 116 2.94 12.33 -2.51
N GLN A 117 3.55 13.32 -3.15
CA GLN A 117 4.74 13.98 -2.63
C GLN A 117 4.45 14.59 -1.25
N ASN A 118 5.37 14.35 -0.30
CA ASN A 118 5.32 14.85 1.08
C ASN A 118 4.04 14.47 1.85
N PHE A 119 3.33 13.44 1.40
CA PHE A 119 2.13 12.95 2.08
C PHE A 119 2.47 11.90 3.15
N THR A 120 1.83 12.04 4.30
CA THR A 120 1.77 11.01 5.34
C THR A 120 0.33 10.80 5.78
N GLY A 121 0.00 9.57 6.16
CA GLY A 121 -1.36 9.20 6.58
C GLY A 121 -1.92 8.00 5.83
N LEU A 122 -3.23 7.81 5.97
CA LEU A 122 -3.94 6.72 5.29
C LEU A 122 -4.38 7.18 3.90
N ASP A 123 -3.99 6.43 2.89
CA ASP A 123 -4.50 6.54 1.53
C ASP A 123 -5.28 5.28 1.15
N ILE A 124 -6.25 5.41 0.24
CA ILE A 124 -7.13 4.33 -0.18
C ILE A 124 -7.33 4.41 -1.69
N PHE A 125 -7.25 3.27 -2.37
CA PHE A 125 -7.64 3.12 -3.76
C PHE A 125 -8.46 1.84 -3.96
N VAL A 126 -9.14 1.74 -5.10
CA VAL A 126 -9.99 0.59 -5.45
C VAL A 126 -9.29 -0.23 -6.54
N TYR A 127 -9.41 -1.55 -6.43
CA TYR A 127 -9.08 -2.45 -7.53
C TYR A 127 -10.27 -3.37 -7.85
N THR A 128 -10.25 -3.95 -9.04
CA THR A 128 -11.28 -4.84 -9.56
C THR A 128 -10.60 -6.08 -10.15
N ILE A 129 -11.12 -7.26 -9.82
CA ILE A 129 -10.73 -8.52 -10.46
C ILE A 129 -11.78 -8.95 -11.48
N VAL A 130 -11.35 -9.56 -12.57
CA VAL A 130 -12.19 -10.00 -13.70
C VAL A 130 -11.93 -11.47 -14.00
N ASP A 131 -12.98 -12.27 -14.03
CA ASP A 131 -12.88 -13.69 -14.41
C ASP A 131 -12.87 -13.90 -15.94
N ALA A 132 -12.61 -15.13 -16.37
CA ALA A 132 -12.55 -15.51 -17.78
C ALA A 132 -13.89 -15.36 -18.52
N LYS A 133 -15.01 -15.18 -17.80
CA LYS A 133 -16.34 -14.89 -18.37
C LYS A 133 -16.70 -13.41 -18.34
N GLY A 134 -15.84 -12.55 -17.78
CA GLY A 134 -16.06 -11.12 -17.66
C GLY A 134 -16.90 -10.71 -16.44
N ASN A 135 -17.15 -11.62 -15.48
CA ASN A 135 -17.70 -11.22 -14.19
C ASN A 135 -16.64 -10.49 -13.39
N THR A 136 -17.07 -9.54 -12.55
CA THR A 136 -16.16 -8.68 -11.80
C THR A 136 -16.51 -8.65 -10.32
N ASP A 137 -15.51 -8.43 -9.48
CA ASP A 137 -15.69 -8.00 -8.09
C ASP A 137 -14.64 -6.94 -7.72
N SER A 138 -14.94 -6.06 -6.77
CA SER A 138 -14.06 -4.93 -6.43
C SER A 138 -13.86 -4.78 -4.93
N SER A 139 -12.67 -4.34 -4.55
CA SER A 139 -12.27 -4.20 -3.16
C SER A 139 -11.31 -3.02 -2.95
N LEU A 140 -10.98 -2.73 -1.69
CA LEU A 140 -10.16 -1.60 -1.29
C LEU A 140 -8.74 -2.03 -0.92
N VAL A 141 -7.77 -1.19 -1.28
CA VAL A 141 -6.43 -1.23 -0.71
C VAL A 141 -6.27 -0.06 0.25
N ARG A 142 -5.85 -0.33 1.49
CA ARG A 142 -5.54 0.67 2.52
C ARG A 142 -4.04 0.81 2.66
N VAL A 143 -3.48 1.94 2.25
CA VAL A 143 -2.04 2.21 2.32
C VAL A 143 -1.74 3.18 3.44
N LEU A 144 -0.98 2.73 4.44
CA LEU A 144 -0.44 3.61 5.48
C LEU A 144 0.91 4.18 5.02
N VAL A 145 0.94 5.48 4.73
CA VAL A 145 2.16 6.21 4.35
C VAL A 145 2.79 6.81 5.60
N ILE A 146 4.03 6.39 5.90
CA ILE A 146 4.77 6.77 7.11
C ILE A 146 6.04 7.55 6.78
N LYS A 147 6.50 8.40 7.70
CA LYS A 147 7.76 9.12 7.55
C LYS A 147 8.96 8.18 7.41
N LYS A 148 9.95 8.57 6.61
CA LYS A 148 11.23 7.85 6.59
C LYS A 148 11.95 8.01 7.94
N PRO A 149 12.68 6.99 8.41
CA PRO A 149 13.59 7.18 9.52
C PRO A 149 14.63 8.25 9.18
N ASN A 150 14.92 9.15 10.12
CA ASN A 150 15.86 10.27 9.97
C ASN A 150 15.47 11.30 8.88
N ASP A 151 14.17 11.47 8.63
CA ASP A 151 13.64 12.52 7.77
C ASP A 151 13.56 13.87 8.51
N GLN A 152 14.73 14.39 8.91
CA GLN A 152 14.86 15.69 9.56
C GLN A 152 15.96 16.50 8.89
N PRO A 153 15.83 17.83 8.81
CA PRO A 153 16.92 18.68 8.39
C PRO A 153 18.14 18.50 9.30
N MET A 154 19.32 18.50 8.70
CA MET A 154 20.60 18.39 9.39
C MET A 154 21.56 19.43 8.81
N ALA A 155 21.89 20.42 9.63
CA ALA A 155 22.89 21.43 9.30
C ALA A 155 24.30 20.90 9.61
N VAL A 156 25.28 21.32 8.82
CA VAL A 156 26.70 21.00 8.98
C VAL A 156 27.48 22.30 9.10
N ASP A 157 28.34 22.39 10.13
CA ASP A 157 29.10 23.61 10.41
C ASP A 157 29.99 24.02 9.22
N ASP A 158 29.96 25.31 8.88
CA ASP A 158 30.83 25.93 7.88
C ASP A 158 32.07 26.54 8.54
N LEU A 159 33.23 26.34 7.91
CA LEU A 159 34.48 26.95 8.34
C LEU A 159 35.16 27.66 7.17
N VAL A 160 35.36 28.96 7.33
CA VAL A 160 36.09 29.80 6.38
C VAL A 160 37.09 30.68 7.14
N ALA A 161 38.33 30.71 6.67
CA ALA A 161 39.36 31.62 7.15
C ALA A 161 39.66 32.66 6.07
N LEU A 162 39.76 33.92 6.48
CA LEU A 162 40.03 35.05 5.61
C LEU A 162 41.15 35.88 6.21
N ASP A 163 41.97 36.46 5.33
CA ASP A 163 42.87 37.54 5.73
C ASP A 163 42.07 38.80 6.00
N GLU A 164 42.64 39.70 6.82
CA GLU A 164 42.05 41.02 7.04
C GLU A 164 41.84 41.78 5.72
N ASP A 165 40.83 42.65 5.70
CA ASP A 165 40.45 43.46 4.53
C ASP A 165 40.08 42.66 3.26
N THR A 166 39.72 41.38 3.41
CA THR A 166 39.18 40.54 2.32
C THR A 166 37.71 40.20 2.53
N THR A 167 36.99 39.93 1.44
CA THR A 167 35.59 39.51 1.45
C THR A 167 35.40 38.25 0.62
N THR A 168 34.49 37.38 1.04
CA THR A 168 34.08 36.18 0.31
C THR A 168 32.59 35.92 0.47
N THR A 169 32.02 35.16 -0.47
CA THR A 169 30.71 34.54 -0.32
C THR A 169 30.88 33.16 0.29
N ILE A 170 29.98 32.77 1.20
CA ILE A 170 29.94 31.43 1.81
C ILE A 170 28.60 30.81 1.46
N GLU A 171 28.65 29.65 0.80
CA GLU A 171 27.47 28.87 0.41
C GLU A 171 27.09 27.91 1.55
N VAL A 172 26.30 28.39 2.51
CA VAL A 172 25.99 27.70 3.78
C VAL A 172 25.08 26.47 3.64
N LEU A 173 24.58 26.18 2.44
CA LEU A 173 23.63 25.08 2.21
C LEU A 173 24.24 23.87 1.51
N ILE A 174 25.50 23.97 1.04
CA ILE A 174 26.11 22.92 0.20
C ILE A 174 26.31 21.60 0.95
N ASN A 175 26.60 21.68 2.25
CA ASN A 175 26.86 20.56 3.16
C ASN A 175 25.64 20.20 4.03
N ASP A 176 24.56 20.98 3.94
CA ASP A 176 23.32 20.75 4.68
C ASP A 176 22.43 19.72 3.98
N SER A 177 21.59 19.04 4.77
CA SER A 177 20.51 18.19 4.28
C SER A 177 19.17 18.72 4.76
N PHE A 178 18.18 18.77 3.87
CA PHE A 178 16.82 19.18 4.22
C PHE A 178 15.91 18.01 4.65
N GLY A 179 16.45 16.79 4.72
CA GLY A 179 15.65 15.58 4.87
C GLY A 179 14.96 15.17 3.56
N GLY A 180 14.03 14.23 3.65
CA GLY A 180 13.23 13.71 2.56
C GLY A 180 12.05 14.60 2.16
N ASP A 181 11.65 15.57 2.99
CA ASP A 181 10.62 16.57 2.67
C ASP A 181 11.18 17.72 1.80
N GLY A 182 12.49 17.95 1.81
CA GLY A 182 13.15 19.04 1.08
C GLY A 182 13.05 20.41 1.77
N PRO A 183 13.61 21.47 1.16
CA PRO A 183 13.54 22.82 1.70
C PRO A 183 12.10 23.36 1.71
N SER A 184 11.83 24.32 2.61
CA SER A 184 10.56 25.07 2.66
C SER A 184 10.40 25.96 1.41
N ASP A 185 9.18 26.01 0.86
CA ASP A 185 8.81 26.90 -0.26
C ASP A 185 8.35 28.30 0.19
N THR A 186 8.37 28.59 1.49
CA THR A 186 8.01 29.89 2.11
C THR A 186 9.16 30.44 2.94
#